data_AF-A0AAV0CRK3-F1
#
_entry.id   AF-A0AAV0CRK3-F1
#
_cell.length_a   1.000
_cell.length_b   1.000
_cell.length_c   1.000
_cell.angle_alpha   90.00
_cell.angle_beta   90.00
_cell.angle_gamma   90.00
#
_symmetry.space_group_name_H-M   'P 1'
#
loop_
_entity.id
_entity.type
_entity.pdbx_description
1 polymer ?
#
loop_
_entity_poly.entity_id
_entity_poly.type
_entity_poly.pdbx_seq_one_letter_code
_entity_poly.pdbx_strand_id
1 'polypeptide(L)'
;MEIFLRFILLLFMLLNHNAQQTALAFTGTYGINYGRIADNIPKPENVVKLLRAAKIKNVRIYDADHGVIKAFTRTGLELVIGLPNGDVKDVGASADHALNWVKDNVNAFLPDTNIVGIAVGNEVLGGGDYELATSLLNAVKNIHNATKNLGIHRNVQITTAHSQAVFADSFPPSSCVFKDGVSQVMKPLLEFFSEIGSPFCLNAYPFLAYTYNSDKIDINYALFKSNEGIRDEKSGLYYDNMLDAQIDAAYAALEDVGFKKMEVVITETGWASRGDSNEPAATTDNARTYNYNLRKRLAKRKGTPMRPKNVLKAYIFALFNEDSKPGQMSEKNYGLFKADGNVSYDIGFRGLDDSSAVVSSRVLSLKKRKRKNIKHKTKSIAKG
;
A
#
# COMPACT_ATOMS: atom_id res chain seq x y z
N MET A 1 -55.45 -4.48 -1.87
CA MET A 1 -54.30 -5.39 -1.61
C MET A 1 -53.32 -5.43 -2.78
N GLU A 2 -53.79 -5.56 -4.03
CA GLU A 2 -52.90 -5.57 -5.22
C GLU A 2 -52.10 -4.28 -5.45
N ILE A 3 -52.69 -3.10 -5.20
CA ILE A 3 -51.99 -1.80 -5.37
C ILE A 3 -50.82 -1.67 -4.38
N PHE A 4 -50.99 -2.20 -3.16
CA PHE A 4 -49.97 -2.20 -2.12
C PHE A 4 -48.82 -3.17 -2.47
N LEU A 5 -49.14 -4.34 -3.04
CA LEU A 5 -48.12 -5.28 -3.56
C LEU A 5 -47.32 -4.68 -4.72
N ARG A 6 -47.96 -3.96 -5.65
CA ARG A 6 -47.29 -3.29 -6.77
C ARG A 6 -46.37 -2.16 -6.29
N PHE A 7 -46.77 -1.43 -5.24
CA PHE A 7 -45.92 -0.42 -4.61
C PHE A 7 -44.68 -1.03 -3.93
N ILE A 8 -44.83 -2.18 -3.26
CA ILE A 8 -43.69 -2.90 -2.66
C ILE A 8 -42.75 -3.46 -3.74
N LEU A 9 -43.28 -3.99 -4.84
CA LEU A 9 -42.47 -4.46 -5.99
C LEU A 9 -41.72 -3.32 -6.68
N LEU A 10 -42.35 -2.16 -6.86
CA LEU A 10 -41.70 -0.94 -7.37
C LEU A 10 -40.66 -0.41 -6.40
N LEU A 11 -40.92 -0.45 -5.10
CA LEU A 11 -39.93 -0.09 -4.06
C LEU A 11 -38.74 -1.06 -4.04
N PHE A 12 -38.96 -2.36 -4.25
CA PHE A 12 -37.90 -3.36 -4.41
C PHE A 12 -37.12 -3.18 -5.72
N MET A 13 -37.76 -2.76 -6.82
CA MET A 13 -37.05 -2.41 -8.07
C MET A 13 -36.28 -1.09 -7.96
N LEU A 14 -36.77 -0.12 -7.18
CA LEU A 14 -36.10 1.16 -6.90
C LEU A 14 -34.98 1.03 -5.86
N LEU A 15 -35.09 0.09 -4.91
CA LEU A 15 -34.01 -0.29 -3.97
C LEU A 15 -32.98 -1.22 -4.61
N ASN A 16 -33.30 -1.84 -5.76
CA ASN A 16 -32.35 -2.40 -6.71
C ASN A 16 -31.85 -1.34 -7.71
N HIS A 17 -31.79 -0.07 -7.32
CA HIS A 17 -30.75 0.78 -7.91
C HIS A 17 -29.45 0.05 -7.69
N ASN A 18 -28.77 -0.33 -8.78
CA ASN A 18 -27.44 -0.89 -8.78
C ASN A 18 -26.55 -0.03 -7.88
N ALA A 19 -26.49 -0.33 -6.59
CA ALA A 19 -25.34 -0.01 -5.77
C ALA A 19 -24.25 -0.83 -6.42
N GLN A 20 -23.55 -0.19 -7.37
CA GLN A 20 -22.45 -0.76 -8.09
C GLN A 20 -21.47 -1.17 -6.99
N GLN A 21 -21.50 -2.46 -6.64
CA GLN A 21 -20.68 -2.99 -5.57
C GLN A 21 -19.27 -2.98 -6.12
N THR A 22 -18.58 -1.88 -5.86
CA THR A 22 -17.20 -1.69 -6.28
C THR A 22 -16.34 -2.62 -5.43
N ALA A 23 -15.41 -3.32 -6.09
CA ALA A 23 -14.42 -4.09 -5.37
C ALA A 23 -13.61 -3.14 -4.47
N LEU A 24 -13.61 -3.39 -3.16
CA LEU A 24 -12.81 -2.64 -2.21
C LEU A 24 -11.60 -3.49 -1.82
N ALA A 25 -10.41 -3.11 -2.29
CA ALA A 25 -9.18 -3.88 -2.13
C ALA A 25 -8.37 -3.53 -0.86
N PHE A 26 -8.98 -2.91 0.15
CA PHE A 26 -8.24 -2.43 1.31
C PHE A 26 -9.07 -2.46 2.61
N THR A 27 -8.67 -3.29 3.56
CA THR A 27 -9.20 -3.29 4.92
C THR A 27 -8.42 -2.36 5.85
N GLY A 28 -9.11 -1.42 6.51
CA GLY A 28 -8.47 -0.51 7.45
C GLY A 28 -7.65 0.56 6.74
N THR A 29 -6.43 0.84 7.20
CA THR A 29 -5.60 1.95 6.68
C THR A 29 -4.14 1.57 6.40
N TYR A 30 -3.69 0.39 6.85
CA TYR A 30 -2.28 -0.02 6.81
C TYR A 30 -2.09 -1.28 5.96
N GLY A 31 -1.24 -1.21 4.95
CA GLY A 31 -0.76 -2.32 4.14
C GLY A 31 0.77 -2.34 4.04
N ILE A 32 1.33 -3.38 3.44
CA ILE A 32 2.77 -3.50 3.23
C ILE A 32 3.09 -3.99 1.83
N ASN A 33 4.14 -3.44 1.22
CA ASN A 33 4.70 -3.95 -0.02
C ASN A 33 5.63 -5.14 0.28
N TYR A 34 5.32 -6.31 -0.27
CA TYR A 34 6.17 -7.49 -0.20
C TYR A 34 7.02 -7.57 -1.49
N GLY A 35 8.04 -6.71 -1.54
CA GLY A 35 9.11 -6.76 -2.54
C GLY A 35 10.00 -7.99 -2.34
N ARG A 36 10.53 -8.50 -3.45
CA ARG A 36 11.31 -9.75 -3.51
C ARG A 36 12.50 -9.65 -4.47
N ILE A 37 13.02 -8.46 -4.75
CA ILE A 37 14.29 -8.31 -5.46
C ILE A 37 15.43 -8.60 -4.47
N ALA A 38 15.48 -9.84 -4.01
CA ALA A 38 16.41 -10.35 -3.01
C ALA A 38 16.50 -11.89 -3.12
N ASP A 39 17.65 -12.46 -2.75
CA ASP A 39 17.86 -13.91 -2.71
C ASP A 39 17.99 -14.46 -1.28
N ASN A 40 17.97 -13.58 -0.28
CA ASN A 40 18.27 -13.89 1.12
C ASN A 40 17.06 -13.81 2.09
N ILE A 41 15.86 -13.51 1.57
CA ILE A 41 14.64 -13.32 2.37
C ILE A 41 13.92 -14.64 2.67
N PRO A 42 13.03 -14.70 3.68
CA PRO A 42 12.34 -15.94 4.04
C PRO A 42 11.41 -16.42 2.94
N LYS A 43 11.20 -17.75 2.88
CA LYS A 43 10.21 -18.37 1.98
C LYS A 43 8.79 -17.83 2.25
N PRO A 44 7.90 -17.75 1.23
CA PRO A 44 6.59 -17.13 1.35
C PRO A 44 5.72 -17.61 2.52
N GLU A 45 5.79 -18.90 2.89
CA GLU A 45 5.01 -19.45 4.01
C GLU A 45 5.43 -18.87 5.36
N ASN A 46 6.73 -18.57 5.52
CA ASN A 46 7.24 -17.91 6.72
C ASN A 46 6.90 -16.42 6.69
N VAL A 47 6.89 -15.79 5.52
CA VAL A 47 6.44 -14.40 5.37
C VAL A 47 4.98 -14.24 5.77
N VAL A 48 4.09 -15.16 5.40
CA VAL A 48 2.69 -15.18 5.85
C VAL A 48 2.58 -15.27 7.37
N LYS A 49 3.39 -16.11 8.03
CA LYS A 49 3.42 -16.19 9.50
C LYS A 49 3.85 -14.86 10.11
N LEU A 50 4.87 -14.21 9.54
CA LEU A 50 5.34 -12.89 9.96
C LEU A 50 4.24 -11.84 9.85
N LEU A 51 3.58 -11.75 8.68
CA LEU A 51 2.51 -10.79 8.41
C LEU A 51 1.35 -10.94 9.41
N ARG A 52 0.93 -12.19 9.68
CA ARG A 52 -0.10 -12.48 10.69
C ARG A 52 0.35 -12.10 12.10
N ALA A 53 1.60 -12.37 12.47
CA ALA A 53 2.16 -11.99 13.77
C ALA A 53 2.23 -10.46 13.94
N ALA A 54 2.59 -9.75 12.85
CA ALA A 54 2.60 -8.29 12.77
C ALA A 54 1.20 -7.67 12.67
N LYS A 55 0.15 -8.49 12.50
CA LYS A 55 -1.25 -8.07 12.28
C LYS A 55 -1.42 -7.17 11.06
N ILE A 56 -0.62 -7.41 10.01
CA ILE A 56 -0.74 -6.72 8.73
C ILE A 56 -1.65 -7.57 7.85
N LYS A 57 -2.77 -6.98 7.40
CA LYS A 57 -3.78 -7.69 6.60
C LYS A 57 -3.61 -7.46 5.09
N ASN A 58 -3.33 -6.23 4.67
CA ASN A 58 -3.22 -5.86 3.25
C ASN A 58 -1.77 -6.01 2.78
N VAL A 59 -1.55 -6.74 1.70
CA VAL A 59 -0.23 -6.99 1.11
C VAL A 59 -0.28 -6.72 -0.38
N ARG A 60 0.73 -6.02 -0.89
CA ARG A 60 0.93 -5.79 -2.33
C ARG A 60 2.20 -6.50 -2.78
N ILE A 61 2.11 -7.30 -3.84
CA ILE A 61 3.26 -7.87 -4.56
C ILE A 61 3.36 -7.25 -5.96
N TYR A 62 4.53 -7.34 -6.58
CA TYR A 62 4.84 -6.66 -7.85
C TYR A 62 4.81 -7.58 -9.08
N ASP A 63 4.45 -8.83 -8.88
CA ASP A 63 4.38 -9.87 -9.89
C ASP A 63 3.17 -10.78 -9.60
N ALA A 64 3.10 -11.90 -10.33
CA ALA A 64 2.15 -12.98 -10.13
C ALA A 64 2.83 -14.32 -9.77
N ASP A 65 3.84 -14.33 -8.90
CA ASP A 65 4.51 -15.56 -8.49
C ASP A 65 3.53 -16.55 -7.83
N HIS A 66 3.33 -17.71 -8.47
CA HIS A 66 2.38 -18.72 -8.01
C HIS A 66 2.77 -19.36 -6.68
N GLY A 67 4.07 -19.44 -6.35
CA GLY A 67 4.53 -19.95 -5.06
C GLY A 67 4.07 -19.04 -3.92
N VAL A 68 4.19 -17.72 -4.12
CA VAL A 68 3.71 -16.72 -3.18
C VAL A 68 2.19 -16.74 -3.08
N ILE A 69 1.49 -16.71 -4.21
CA ILE A 69 0.01 -16.69 -4.20
C ILE A 69 -0.55 -17.94 -3.49
N LYS A 70 0.07 -19.11 -3.67
CA LYS A 70 -0.26 -20.35 -2.94
C LYS A 70 0.04 -20.25 -1.45
N ALA A 71 1.13 -19.61 -1.04
CA ALA A 71 1.41 -19.43 0.38
C ALA A 71 0.34 -18.58 1.10
N PHE A 72 -0.35 -17.70 0.37
CA PHE A 72 -1.45 -16.87 0.89
C PHE A 72 -2.81 -17.59 0.97
N THR A 73 -2.92 -18.82 0.47
CA THR A 73 -4.16 -19.62 0.49
C THR A 73 -4.67 -19.83 1.91
N ARG A 74 -5.95 -19.50 2.13
CA ARG A 74 -6.70 -19.66 3.41
C ARG A 74 -6.03 -18.99 4.61
N THR A 75 -5.25 -17.94 4.37
CA THR A 75 -4.58 -17.17 5.44
C THR A 75 -5.44 -16.05 6.01
N GLY A 76 -6.43 -15.58 5.24
CA GLY A 76 -7.25 -14.40 5.53
C GLY A 76 -6.56 -13.05 5.25
N LEU A 77 -5.32 -13.07 4.76
CA LEU A 77 -4.62 -11.88 4.27
C LEU A 77 -5.19 -11.45 2.91
N GLU A 78 -5.21 -10.14 2.64
CA GLU A 78 -5.67 -9.54 1.39
C GLU A 78 -4.46 -9.28 0.49
N LEU A 79 -4.50 -9.78 -0.74
CA LEU A 79 -3.40 -9.67 -1.70
C LEU A 79 -3.79 -8.84 -2.91
N VAL A 80 -3.02 -7.79 -3.19
CA VAL A 80 -2.97 -7.13 -4.49
C VAL A 80 -1.80 -7.71 -5.27
N ILE A 81 -2.06 -8.25 -6.45
CA ILE A 81 -1.02 -8.80 -7.34
C ILE A 81 -0.62 -7.77 -8.40
N GLY A 82 0.65 -7.79 -8.81
CA GLY A 82 1.17 -6.90 -9.84
C GLY A 82 1.18 -7.58 -11.20
N LEU A 83 0.70 -6.89 -12.23
CA LEU A 83 1.06 -7.21 -13.61
C LEU A 83 2.34 -6.42 -13.94
N PRO A 84 3.49 -7.09 -14.13
CA PRO A 84 4.77 -6.41 -14.36
C PRO A 84 4.74 -5.50 -15.59
N ASN A 85 5.52 -4.43 -15.58
CA ASN A 85 5.62 -3.50 -16.72
C ASN A 85 5.93 -4.21 -18.05
N GLY A 86 6.72 -5.30 -18.02
CA GLY A 86 7.03 -6.10 -19.21
C GLY A 86 5.82 -6.72 -19.90
N ASP A 87 4.73 -6.99 -19.17
CA ASP A 87 3.53 -7.64 -19.69
C ASP A 87 2.47 -6.64 -20.17
N VAL A 88 2.61 -5.35 -19.83
CA VAL A 88 1.58 -4.31 -20.12
C VAL A 88 1.34 -4.17 -21.62
N LYS A 89 2.39 -4.21 -22.45
CA LYS A 89 2.23 -4.12 -23.92
C LYS A 89 1.48 -5.34 -24.46
N ASP A 90 1.84 -6.53 -24.01
CA ASP A 90 1.27 -7.79 -24.48
C ASP A 90 -0.23 -7.89 -24.16
N VAL A 91 -0.61 -7.70 -22.89
CA VAL A 91 -2.02 -7.74 -22.47
C VAL A 91 -2.82 -6.54 -22.97
N GLY A 92 -2.16 -5.42 -23.27
CA GLY A 92 -2.76 -4.27 -23.93
C GLY A 92 -3.09 -4.53 -25.41
N ALA A 93 -2.27 -5.32 -26.09
CA ALA A 93 -2.46 -5.65 -27.50
C ALA A 93 -3.49 -6.76 -27.75
N SER A 94 -3.71 -7.67 -26.78
CA SER A 94 -4.57 -8.84 -26.95
C SER A 94 -5.49 -9.08 -25.76
N ALA A 95 -6.80 -9.05 -26.01
CA ALA A 95 -7.81 -9.39 -25.01
C ALA A 95 -7.72 -10.87 -24.56
N ASP A 96 -7.32 -11.77 -25.46
CA ASP A 96 -7.10 -13.19 -25.13
C ASP A 96 -5.89 -13.38 -24.21
N HIS A 97 -4.81 -12.61 -24.44
CA HIS A 97 -3.64 -12.65 -23.55
C HIS A 97 -3.99 -12.11 -22.16
N ALA A 98 -4.74 -11.01 -22.09
CA ALA A 98 -5.25 -10.50 -20.82
C ALA A 98 -6.17 -11.51 -20.10
N LEU A 99 -7.06 -12.19 -20.85
CA LEU A 99 -7.93 -13.22 -20.31
C LEU A 99 -7.13 -14.40 -19.74
N ASN A 100 -6.15 -14.90 -20.48
CA ASN A 100 -5.27 -15.98 -20.03
C ASN A 100 -4.48 -15.56 -18.79
N TRP A 101 -3.92 -14.34 -18.79
CA TRP A 101 -3.20 -13.81 -17.64
C TRP A 101 -4.07 -13.77 -16.38
N VAL A 102 -5.30 -13.25 -16.47
CA VAL A 102 -6.22 -13.21 -15.32
C VAL A 102 -6.65 -14.62 -14.91
N LYS A 103 -6.91 -15.50 -15.88
CA LYS A 103 -7.30 -16.89 -15.61
C LYS A 103 -6.24 -17.62 -14.81
N ASP A 104 -4.98 -17.52 -15.24
CA ASP A 104 -3.87 -18.30 -14.70
C ASP A 104 -3.32 -17.71 -13.40
N ASN A 105 -3.34 -16.38 -13.25
CA ASN A 105 -2.71 -15.69 -12.12
C ASN A 105 -3.68 -15.25 -11.02
N VAL A 106 -4.99 -15.17 -11.32
CA VAL A 106 -6.01 -14.70 -10.38
C VAL A 106 -7.08 -15.74 -10.17
N ASN A 107 -7.80 -16.09 -11.24
CA ASN A 107 -9.00 -16.93 -11.14
C ASN A 107 -8.67 -18.35 -10.64
N ALA A 108 -7.52 -18.90 -11.03
CA ALA A 108 -7.05 -20.21 -10.58
C ALA A 108 -6.82 -20.31 -9.05
N PHE A 109 -6.67 -19.18 -8.36
CA PHE A 109 -6.43 -19.14 -6.92
C PHE A 109 -7.65 -18.70 -6.10
N LEU A 110 -8.72 -18.22 -6.76
CA LEU A 110 -9.95 -17.82 -6.09
C LEU A 110 -10.88 -19.01 -5.86
N PRO A 111 -11.66 -19.03 -4.75
CA PRO A 111 -11.69 -18.05 -3.65
C PRO A 111 -10.68 -18.36 -2.53
N ASP A 112 -9.87 -19.42 -2.70
CA ASP A 112 -9.00 -19.97 -1.65
C ASP A 112 -7.91 -18.99 -1.19
N THR A 113 -7.32 -18.23 -2.11
CA THR A 113 -6.48 -17.06 -1.81
C THR A 113 -7.29 -15.79 -2.00
N ASN A 114 -7.30 -14.90 -1.01
CA ASN A 114 -8.07 -13.66 -1.06
C ASN A 114 -7.35 -12.57 -1.88
N ILE A 115 -7.34 -12.76 -3.20
CA ILE A 115 -6.85 -11.77 -4.16
C ILE A 115 -7.93 -10.70 -4.31
N VAL A 116 -7.60 -9.47 -3.89
CA VAL A 116 -8.55 -8.35 -3.84
C VAL A 116 -8.29 -7.29 -4.91
N GLY A 117 -7.15 -7.38 -5.61
CA GLY A 117 -6.87 -6.44 -6.69
C GLY A 117 -5.72 -6.86 -7.60
N ILE A 118 -5.69 -6.22 -8.77
CA ILE A 118 -4.62 -6.29 -9.76
C ILE A 118 -4.10 -4.87 -9.99
N ALA A 119 -2.81 -4.66 -9.76
CA ALA A 119 -2.10 -3.44 -10.12
C ALA A 119 -1.44 -3.63 -11.49
N VAL A 120 -2.01 -3.02 -12.53
CA VAL A 120 -1.55 -3.11 -13.92
C VAL A 120 -0.39 -2.16 -14.14
N GLY A 121 0.83 -2.67 -14.12
CA GLY A 121 2.04 -1.87 -14.16
C GLY A 121 2.32 -1.10 -12.87
N ASN A 122 3.51 -0.51 -12.81
CA ASN A 122 4.01 0.32 -11.73
C ASN A 122 4.80 1.50 -12.30
N GLU A 123 4.35 2.72 -12.02
CA GLU A 123 4.98 3.99 -12.41
C GLU A 123 5.19 4.16 -13.93
N VAL A 124 4.40 3.47 -14.74
CA VAL A 124 4.51 3.46 -16.21
C VAL A 124 4.56 4.86 -16.81
N LEU A 125 3.66 5.75 -16.39
CA LEU A 125 3.56 7.13 -16.91
C LEU A 125 4.68 8.06 -16.41
N GLY A 126 5.48 7.63 -15.43
CA GLY A 126 6.63 8.37 -14.91
C GLY A 126 7.98 7.90 -15.48
N GLY A 127 8.02 6.76 -16.18
CA GLY A 127 9.26 6.06 -16.57
C GLY A 127 9.87 6.42 -17.93
N GLY A 128 9.21 7.28 -18.73
CA GLY A 128 9.73 7.77 -20.02
C GLY A 128 9.55 6.84 -21.23
N ASP A 129 9.07 5.60 -21.06
CA ASP A 129 8.71 4.71 -22.18
C ASP A 129 7.32 5.09 -22.73
N TYR A 130 7.31 5.80 -23.86
CA TYR A 130 6.08 6.28 -24.50
C TYR A 130 5.17 5.16 -25.02
N GLU A 131 5.75 4.09 -25.57
CA GLU A 131 4.98 2.96 -26.08
C GLU A 131 4.29 2.20 -24.92
N LEU A 132 5.00 2.03 -23.81
CA LEU A 132 4.44 1.44 -22.61
C LEU A 132 3.33 2.32 -22.04
N ALA A 133 3.55 3.64 -21.99
CA ALA A 133 2.56 4.61 -21.53
C ALA A 133 1.26 4.55 -22.34
N THR A 134 1.37 4.55 -23.67
CA THR A 134 0.21 4.49 -24.58
C THR A 134 -0.51 3.14 -24.57
N SER A 135 0.17 2.06 -24.18
CA SER A 135 -0.42 0.72 -24.03
C SER A 135 -1.23 0.55 -22.73
N LEU A 136 -0.96 1.37 -21.71
CA LEU A 136 -1.49 1.18 -20.35
C LEU A 136 -3.01 1.19 -20.28
N LEU A 137 -3.68 2.09 -20.99
CA LEU A 137 -5.15 2.17 -20.98
C LEU A 137 -5.79 0.89 -21.51
N ASN A 138 -5.29 0.37 -22.63
CA ASN A 138 -5.80 -0.86 -23.23
C ASN A 138 -5.51 -2.06 -22.32
N ALA A 139 -4.33 -2.12 -21.71
CA ALA A 139 -4.00 -3.17 -20.74
C ALA A 139 -4.98 -3.18 -19.56
N VAL A 140 -5.22 -2.01 -18.95
CA VAL A 140 -6.17 -1.86 -17.84
C VAL A 140 -7.60 -2.26 -18.25
N LYS A 141 -8.06 -1.83 -19.42
CA LYS A 141 -9.38 -2.20 -19.97
C LYS A 141 -9.50 -3.69 -20.22
N ASN A 142 -8.49 -4.30 -20.85
CA ASN A 142 -8.48 -5.73 -21.18
C ASN A 142 -8.46 -6.58 -19.90
N ILE A 143 -7.65 -6.24 -18.91
CA ILE A 143 -7.62 -6.92 -17.61
C ILE A 143 -8.97 -6.80 -16.90
N HIS A 144 -9.57 -5.60 -16.84
CA HIS A 144 -10.90 -5.44 -16.26
C HIS A 144 -11.96 -6.26 -17.01
N ASN A 145 -11.96 -6.26 -18.35
CA ASN A 145 -12.90 -7.05 -19.13
C ASN A 145 -12.70 -8.56 -18.92
N ALA A 146 -11.46 -9.02 -18.79
CA ALA A 146 -11.16 -10.40 -18.40
C ALA A 146 -11.75 -10.75 -17.02
N THR A 147 -11.61 -9.88 -16.01
CA THR A 147 -12.27 -10.10 -14.71
C THR A 147 -13.79 -10.11 -14.79
N LYS A 148 -14.40 -9.34 -15.71
CA LYS A 148 -15.84 -9.38 -15.98
C LYS A 148 -16.25 -10.71 -16.61
N ASN A 149 -15.53 -11.16 -17.64
CA ASN A 149 -15.78 -12.42 -18.34
C ASN A 149 -15.69 -13.62 -17.40
N LEU A 150 -14.77 -13.57 -16.44
CA LEU A 150 -14.59 -14.61 -15.42
C LEU A 150 -15.51 -14.45 -14.20
N GLY A 151 -16.34 -13.39 -14.15
CA GLY A 151 -17.29 -13.16 -13.06
C GLY A 151 -16.68 -12.67 -11.74
N ILE A 152 -15.39 -12.29 -11.72
CA ILE A 152 -14.65 -11.90 -10.50
C ILE A 152 -14.46 -10.39 -10.31
N HIS A 153 -14.90 -9.57 -11.27
CA HIS A 153 -14.75 -8.10 -11.25
C HIS A 153 -15.34 -7.38 -10.02
N ARG A 154 -16.28 -8.01 -9.29
CA ARG A 154 -16.84 -7.44 -8.05
C ARG A 154 -15.96 -7.66 -6.83
N ASN A 155 -15.00 -8.56 -6.93
CA ASN A 155 -14.09 -8.96 -5.84
C ASN A 155 -12.67 -8.46 -6.07
N VAL A 156 -12.30 -8.22 -7.33
CA VAL A 156 -10.93 -7.85 -7.73
C VAL A 156 -10.92 -6.44 -8.32
N GLN A 157 -10.34 -5.49 -7.59
CA GLN A 157 -10.20 -4.09 -8.02
C GLN A 157 -9.03 -3.94 -9.00
N ILE A 158 -9.21 -3.18 -10.08
CA ILE A 158 -8.17 -2.92 -11.08
C ILE A 158 -7.59 -1.53 -10.86
N THR A 159 -6.28 -1.42 -10.71
CA THR A 159 -5.58 -0.15 -10.46
C THR A 159 -4.29 -0.08 -11.28
N THR A 160 -3.64 1.08 -11.29
CA THR A 160 -2.24 1.24 -11.69
C THR A 160 -1.60 2.26 -10.76
N ALA A 161 -0.36 2.02 -10.34
CA ALA A 161 0.35 2.93 -9.46
C ALA A 161 1.13 3.98 -10.27
N HIS A 162 1.12 5.22 -9.81
CA HIS A 162 1.85 6.33 -10.39
C HIS A 162 2.90 6.87 -9.41
N SER A 163 4.09 7.23 -9.89
CA SER A 163 5.00 8.08 -9.11
C SER A 163 4.56 9.54 -9.17
N GLN A 164 5.13 10.37 -8.30
CA GLN A 164 4.95 11.82 -8.38
C GLN A 164 5.54 12.45 -9.67
N ALA A 165 6.30 11.69 -10.48
CA ALA A 165 6.85 12.18 -11.74
C ALA A 165 5.78 12.49 -12.80
N VAL A 166 4.52 12.08 -12.58
CA VAL A 166 3.37 12.45 -13.42
C VAL A 166 2.94 13.91 -13.26
N PHE A 167 3.34 14.57 -12.18
CA PHE A 167 3.01 15.97 -11.89
C PHE A 167 4.06 16.93 -12.43
N ALA A 168 3.64 18.11 -12.89
CA ALA A 168 4.55 19.17 -13.34
C ALA A 168 5.24 19.84 -12.13
N ASP A 169 4.53 20.75 -11.46
CA ASP A 169 4.90 21.32 -10.18
C ASP A 169 3.92 20.85 -9.12
N SER A 170 4.39 20.45 -7.94
CA SER A 170 3.54 19.96 -6.84
C SER A 170 3.56 20.87 -5.60
N PHE A 171 4.21 22.03 -5.73
CA PHE A 171 4.31 23.03 -4.66
C PHE A 171 3.93 24.44 -5.17
N PRO A 172 3.00 25.15 -4.51
CA PRO A 172 2.18 24.67 -3.40
C PRO A 172 1.19 23.58 -3.86
N PRO A 173 0.70 22.68 -2.96
CA PRO A 173 -0.16 21.56 -3.34
C PRO A 173 -1.36 21.94 -4.22
N SER A 174 -2.03 23.06 -3.93
CA SER A 174 -3.21 23.53 -4.67
C SER A 174 -2.94 24.02 -6.10
N SER A 175 -1.69 24.08 -6.52
CA SER A 175 -1.27 24.41 -7.90
C SER A 175 -0.86 23.17 -8.69
N CYS A 176 -0.93 21.99 -8.09
CA CYS A 176 -0.47 20.78 -8.75
C CYS A 176 -1.34 20.40 -9.95
N VAL A 177 -0.68 20.11 -11.06
CA VAL A 177 -1.28 19.63 -12.32
C VAL A 177 -0.47 18.46 -12.88
N PHE A 178 -1.10 17.64 -13.71
CA PHE A 178 -0.38 16.63 -14.48
C PHE A 178 0.50 17.30 -15.54
N LYS A 179 1.68 16.73 -15.83
CA LYS A 179 2.50 17.17 -16.97
C LYS A 179 1.72 17.06 -18.27
N ASP A 180 1.89 18.02 -19.18
CA ASP A 180 1.14 18.07 -20.45
C ASP A 180 1.17 16.76 -21.24
N GLY A 181 2.36 16.18 -21.45
CA GLY A 181 2.53 14.90 -22.16
C GLY A 181 1.92 13.69 -21.43
N VAL A 182 1.85 13.73 -20.10
CA VAL A 182 1.22 12.67 -19.28
C VAL A 182 -0.30 12.83 -19.26
N SER A 183 -0.81 14.06 -19.26
CA SER A 183 -2.23 14.39 -19.18
C SER A 183 -3.06 13.75 -20.31
N GLN A 184 -2.48 13.63 -21.51
CA GLN A 184 -3.12 13.00 -22.67
C GLN A 184 -3.47 11.52 -22.44
N VAL A 185 -2.62 10.77 -21.74
CA VAL A 185 -2.86 9.37 -21.38
C VAL A 185 -3.61 9.25 -20.06
N MET A 186 -3.33 10.16 -19.12
CA MET A 186 -3.91 10.16 -17.78
C MET A 186 -5.43 10.39 -17.81
N LYS A 187 -5.93 11.37 -18.57
CA LYS A 187 -7.37 11.71 -18.56
C LYS A 187 -8.27 10.52 -18.96
N PRO A 188 -8.04 9.82 -20.10
CA PRO A 188 -8.83 8.63 -20.44
C PRO A 188 -8.70 7.48 -19.43
N LEU A 189 -7.54 7.36 -18.77
CA LEU A 189 -7.31 6.37 -17.73
C LEU A 189 -8.13 6.69 -16.46
N LEU A 190 -8.15 7.95 -16.04
CA LEU A 190 -8.96 8.43 -14.92
C LEU A 190 -10.47 8.31 -15.22
N GLU A 191 -10.88 8.57 -16.46
CA GLU A 191 -12.27 8.37 -16.90
C GLU A 191 -12.68 6.91 -16.70
N PHE A 192 -11.87 5.98 -17.19
CA PHE A 192 -12.13 4.55 -17.01
C PHE A 192 -12.12 4.14 -15.54
N PHE A 193 -11.17 4.61 -14.73
CA PHE A 193 -11.15 4.32 -13.29
C PHE A 193 -12.36 4.88 -12.56
N SER A 194 -12.84 6.06 -12.95
CA SER A 194 -14.09 6.63 -12.41
C SER A 194 -15.30 5.75 -12.75
N GLU A 195 -15.39 5.21 -13.97
CA GLU A 195 -16.47 4.30 -14.39
C GLU A 195 -16.48 3.00 -13.58
N ILE A 196 -15.31 2.43 -13.30
CA ILE A 196 -15.19 1.16 -12.56
C ILE A 196 -15.05 1.35 -11.04
N GLY A 197 -15.06 2.61 -10.56
CA GLY A 197 -14.96 2.95 -9.14
C GLY A 197 -13.59 2.64 -8.51
N SER A 198 -12.50 2.77 -9.28
CA SER A 198 -11.14 2.57 -8.80
C SER A 198 -10.46 3.89 -8.39
N PRO A 199 -9.57 3.86 -7.39
CA PRO A 199 -8.87 5.04 -6.90
C PRO A 199 -7.73 5.45 -7.83
N PHE A 200 -7.25 6.68 -7.63
CA PHE A 200 -5.93 7.08 -8.07
C PHE A 200 -4.87 6.52 -7.11
N CYS A 201 -3.98 5.66 -7.61
CA CYS A 201 -2.94 5.06 -6.80
C CYS A 201 -1.61 5.81 -6.95
N LEU A 202 -1.06 6.29 -5.84
CA LEU A 202 0.14 7.12 -5.83
C LEU A 202 1.25 6.48 -4.97
N ASN A 203 2.44 6.41 -5.53
CA ASN A 203 3.68 6.18 -4.81
C ASN A 203 4.21 7.56 -4.37
N ALA A 204 4.22 7.81 -3.06
CA ALA A 204 4.53 9.11 -2.47
C ALA A 204 5.66 8.98 -1.45
N TYR A 205 6.79 9.63 -1.70
CA TYR A 205 8.00 9.47 -0.89
C TYR A 205 8.50 10.82 -0.38
N PRO A 206 8.12 11.22 0.85
CA PRO A 206 8.75 12.35 1.53
C PRO A 206 10.28 12.23 1.64
N PHE A 207 10.79 11.00 1.76
CA PHE A 207 12.23 10.71 1.75
C PHE A 207 12.92 11.21 0.48
N LEU A 208 12.37 10.89 -0.70
CA LEU A 208 12.96 11.31 -1.98
C LEU A 208 12.85 12.82 -2.16
N ALA A 209 11.69 13.40 -1.85
CA ALA A 209 11.49 14.85 -1.93
C ALA A 209 12.51 15.61 -1.06
N TYR A 210 12.72 15.17 0.19
CA TYR A 210 13.74 15.71 1.08
C TYR A 210 15.16 15.50 0.52
N THR A 211 15.49 14.29 0.08
CA THR A 211 16.85 13.95 -0.38
C THR A 211 17.31 14.87 -1.52
N TYR A 212 16.41 15.18 -2.47
CA TYR A 212 16.73 16.05 -3.61
C TYR A 212 16.57 17.56 -3.34
N ASN A 213 16.03 17.98 -2.20
CA ASN A 213 15.78 19.39 -1.87
C ASN A 213 16.01 19.69 -0.38
N SER A 214 17.06 19.09 0.20
CA SER A 214 17.34 19.14 1.64
C SER A 214 17.70 20.54 2.15
N ASP A 215 18.08 21.45 1.25
CA ASP A 215 18.30 22.87 1.48
C ASP A 215 17.00 23.67 1.66
N LYS A 216 15.87 23.14 1.17
CA LYS A 216 14.56 23.83 1.15
C LYS A 216 13.52 23.20 2.07
N ILE A 217 13.70 21.92 2.39
CA ILE A 217 12.70 21.14 3.12
C ILE A 217 13.18 20.90 4.54
N ASP A 218 12.38 21.31 5.54
CA ASP A 218 12.58 20.91 6.92
C ASP A 218 12.40 19.38 7.05
N ILE A 219 13.44 18.70 7.55
CA ILE A 219 13.37 17.26 7.79
C ILE A 219 12.26 16.88 8.78
N ASN A 220 11.93 17.76 9.74
CA ASN A 220 10.85 17.50 10.69
C ASN A 220 9.48 17.46 10.00
N TYR A 221 9.27 18.31 8.99
CA TYR A 221 8.08 18.29 8.13
C TYR A 221 7.97 16.98 7.32
N ALA A 222 9.10 16.46 6.82
CA ALA A 222 9.14 15.17 6.13
C ALA A 222 8.93 13.96 7.06
N LEU A 223 9.31 14.08 8.35
CA LEU A 223 9.28 13.02 9.35
C LEU A 223 8.03 13.03 10.27
N PHE A 224 7.04 13.87 10.00
CA PHE A 224 5.86 14.09 10.87
C PHE A 224 6.23 14.53 12.31
N LYS A 225 7.36 15.20 12.48
CA LYS A 225 7.77 15.79 13.76
C LYS A 225 7.20 17.20 13.89
N SER A 226 7.22 17.76 15.10
CA SER A 226 6.86 19.17 15.29
C SER A 226 7.70 20.08 14.40
N ASN A 227 7.04 20.97 13.67
CA ASN A 227 7.61 21.94 12.75
C ASN A 227 6.63 23.12 12.61
N GLU A 228 7.02 24.17 11.89
CA GLU A 228 6.16 25.35 11.69
C GLU A 228 4.99 25.10 10.73
N GLY A 229 5.04 24.00 9.97
CA GLY A 229 4.14 23.66 8.88
C GLY A 229 4.26 24.64 7.71
N ILE A 230 3.48 24.37 6.67
CA ILE A 230 3.46 25.19 5.47
C ILE A 230 2.01 25.58 5.18
N ARG A 231 1.78 26.89 5.03
CA ARG A 231 0.51 27.42 4.56
C ARG A 231 0.55 27.50 3.03
N ASP A 232 -0.41 26.86 2.40
CA ASP A 232 -0.66 27.01 0.97
C ASP A 232 -1.46 28.30 0.76
N GLU A 233 -0.82 29.33 0.20
CA GLU A 233 -1.42 30.66 0.09
C GLU A 233 -2.65 30.72 -0.82
N LYS A 234 -2.72 29.84 -1.82
CA LYS A 234 -3.82 29.83 -2.80
C LYS A 234 -5.07 29.16 -2.24
N SER A 235 -4.93 28.06 -1.50
CA SER A 235 -6.05 27.34 -0.89
C SER A 235 -6.35 27.77 0.55
N GLY A 236 -5.39 28.41 1.22
CA GLY A 236 -5.44 28.72 2.65
C GLY A 236 -5.26 27.49 3.56
N LEU A 237 -5.01 26.30 3.01
CA LEU A 237 -4.80 25.07 3.76
C LEU A 237 -3.43 25.07 4.44
N TYR A 238 -3.36 24.44 5.61
CA TYR A 238 -2.14 24.30 6.39
C TYR A 238 -1.72 22.84 6.47
N TYR A 239 -0.45 22.58 6.17
CA TYR A 239 0.15 21.26 6.16
C TYR A 239 1.23 21.19 7.22
N ASP A 240 1.04 20.33 8.23
CA ASP A 240 2.03 20.08 9.28
C ASP A 240 2.95 18.88 8.95
N ASN A 241 2.71 18.21 7.83
CA ASN A 241 3.54 17.12 7.34
C ASN A 241 3.52 17.00 5.81
N MET A 242 4.63 16.51 5.26
CA MET A 242 4.82 16.43 3.81
C MET A 242 3.91 15.43 3.11
N LEU A 243 3.62 14.28 3.73
CA LEU A 243 2.82 13.26 3.07
C LEU A 243 1.40 13.78 2.76
N ASP A 244 0.79 14.49 3.70
CA ASP A 244 -0.53 15.11 3.49
C ASP A 244 -0.48 16.15 2.34
N ALA A 245 0.60 16.92 2.24
CA ALA A 245 0.79 17.85 1.12
C ALA A 245 0.98 17.15 -0.23
N GLN A 246 1.72 16.03 -0.28
CA GLN A 246 1.90 15.24 -1.50
C GLN A 246 0.59 14.59 -1.97
N ILE A 247 -0.24 14.14 -1.03
CA ILE A 247 -1.58 13.60 -1.33
C ILE A 247 -2.50 14.70 -1.84
N ASP A 248 -2.51 15.87 -1.21
CA ASP A 248 -3.36 16.99 -1.63
C ASP A 248 -2.91 17.63 -2.94
N ALA A 249 -1.62 17.54 -3.28
CA ALA A 249 -1.14 17.85 -4.62
C ALA A 249 -1.77 16.90 -5.67
N ALA A 250 -1.84 15.59 -5.39
CA ALA A 250 -2.54 14.66 -6.27
C ALA A 250 -4.04 14.97 -6.37
N TYR A 251 -4.70 15.31 -5.26
CA TYR A 251 -6.10 15.75 -5.31
C TYR A 251 -6.28 17.01 -6.15
N ALA A 252 -5.41 18.02 -6.02
CA ALA A 252 -5.47 19.23 -6.84
C ALA A 252 -5.33 18.90 -8.34
N ALA A 253 -4.38 18.04 -8.71
CA ALA A 253 -4.21 17.61 -10.09
C ALA A 253 -5.44 16.85 -10.61
N LEU A 254 -6.06 15.99 -9.79
CA LEU A 254 -7.31 15.32 -10.14
C LEU A 254 -8.48 16.32 -10.29
N GLU A 255 -8.58 17.32 -9.43
CA GLU A 255 -9.62 18.36 -9.55
C GLU A 255 -9.49 19.18 -10.82
N ASP A 256 -8.26 19.55 -11.19
CA ASP A 256 -7.94 20.32 -12.40
C ASP A 256 -8.44 19.63 -13.67
N VAL A 257 -8.33 18.30 -13.72
CA VAL A 257 -8.82 17.50 -14.85
C VAL A 257 -10.22 16.89 -14.65
N GLY A 258 -10.97 17.35 -13.63
CA GLY A 258 -12.40 17.06 -13.46
C GLY A 258 -12.77 15.88 -12.53
N PHE A 259 -11.80 15.20 -11.92
CA PHE A 259 -12.00 13.99 -11.12
C PHE A 259 -12.07 14.26 -9.61
N LYS A 260 -12.82 15.29 -9.21
CA LYS A 260 -12.86 15.80 -7.82
C LYS A 260 -13.21 14.76 -6.74
N LYS A 261 -13.99 13.74 -7.10
CA LYS A 261 -14.48 12.70 -6.17
C LYS A 261 -13.58 11.47 -6.10
N MET A 262 -12.58 11.36 -6.97
CA MET A 262 -11.72 10.18 -7.02
C MET A 262 -10.89 10.08 -5.74
N GLU A 263 -10.89 8.89 -5.11
CA GLU A 263 -10.05 8.62 -3.93
C GLU A 263 -8.57 8.54 -4.34
N VAL A 264 -7.67 9.01 -3.47
CA VAL A 264 -6.23 8.76 -3.60
C VAL A 264 -5.84 7.68 -2.59
N VAL A 265 -5.18 6.62 -3.05
CA VAL A 265 -4.62 5.55 -2.22
C VAL A 265 -3.11 5.56 -2.36
N ILE A 266 -2.38 5.55 -1.25
CA ILE A 266 -0.93 5.46 -1.31
C ILE A 266 -0.52 4.00 -1.49
N THR A 267 0.09 3.71 -2.63
CA THR A 267 0.50 2.34 -3.00
C THR A 267 1.94 2.03 -2.63
N GLU A 268 2.73 3.05 -2.33
CA GLU A 268 4.06 2.98 -1.72
C GLU A 268 4.38 4.26 -0.97
N THR A 269 4.95 4.11 0.21
CA THR A 269 5.61 5.18 0.94
C THR A 269 6.53 4.59 2.01
N GLY A 270 7.68 5.21 2.25
CA GLY A 270 8.68 4.67 3.16
C GLY A 270 9.87 5.60 3.32
N TRP A 271 10.84 5.15 4.13
CA TRP A 271 12.07 5.87 4.39
C TRP A 271 13.22 4.88 4.57
N ALA A 272 14.29 5.05 3.79
CA ALA A 272 15.44 4.15 3.82
C ALA A 272 16.25 4.29 5.11
N SER A 273 16.66 3.17 5.69
CA SER A 273 17.41 3.12 6.95
C SER A 273 18.92 3.24 6.80
N ARG A 274 19.41 3.18 5.56
CA ARG A 274 20.81 3.34 5.19
C ARG A 274 20.88 3.76 3.72
N GLY A 275 21.67 4.79 3.42
CA GLY A 275 21.90 5.24 2.05
C GLY A 275 23.38 5.42 1.76
N ASP A 276 23.67 5.93 0.57
CA ASP A 276 25.02 6.31 0.16
C ASP A 276 25.47 7.60 0.86
N SER A 277 26.72 8.03 0.66
CA SER A 277 27.26 9.24 1.30
C SER A 277 26.52 10.52 0.90
N ASN A 278 25.88 10.52 -0.27
CA ASN A 278 25.03 11.60 -0.77
C ASN A 278 23.56 11.49 -0.31
N GLU A 279 23.21 10.49 0.51
CA GLU A 279 21.87 10.29 1.07
C GLU A 279 21.88 10.37 2.62
N PRO A 280 22.36 11.46 3.23
CA PRO A 280 22.59 11.53 4.67
C PRO A 280 21.31 11.39 5.52
N ALA A 281 20.13 11.58 4.92
CA ALA A 281 18.85 11.39 5.59
C ALA A 281 18.46 9.90 5.75
N ALA A 282 19.08 8.99 5.00
CA ALA A 282 18.82 7.57 5.05
C ALA A 282 19.52 6.95 6.27
N THR A 283 18.92 7.12 7.44
CA THR A 283 19.42 6.63 8.72
C THR A 283 18.38 5.77 9.41
N THR A 284 18.82 4.86 10.28
CA THR A 284 17.92 4.00 11.06
C THR A 284 16.97 4.83 11.92
N ASP A 285 17.44 5.95 12.49
CA ASP A 285 16.61 6.84 13.32
C ASP A 285 15.53 7.56 12.53
N ASN A 286 15.85 8.06 11.33
CA ASN A 286 14.87 8.72 10.46
C ASN A 286 13.87 7.70 9.91
N ALA A 287 14.33 6.52 9.46
CA ALA A 287 13.46 5.45 8.99
C ALA A 287 12.49 4.98 10.08
N ARG A 288 13.00 4.78 11.30
CA ARG A 288 12.18 4.47 12.47
C ARG A 288 11.16 5.57 12.74
N THR A 289 11.59 6.82 12.75
CA THR A 289 10.72 7.97 13.02
C THR A 289 9.60 8.08 12.01
N TYR A 290 9.93 8.03 10.72
CA TYR A 290 8.98 8.11 9.62
C TYR A 290 7.94 6.99 9.71
N ASN A 291 8.37 5.73 9.74
CA ASN A 291 7.46 4.59 9.71
C ASN A 291 6.62 4.46 10.98
N TYR A 292 7.17 4.83 12.15
CA TYR A 292 6.40 4.88 13.40
C TYR A 292 5.34 5.99 13.38
N ASN A 293 5.70 7.19 12.93
CA ASN A 293 4.76 8.31 12.86
C ASN A 293 3.71 8.11 11.76
N LEU A 294 4.08 7.52 10.62
CA LEU A 294 3.13 7.11 9.59
C LEU A 294 2.10 6.12 10.14
N ARG A 295 2.54 5.11 10.91
CA ARG A 295 1.61 4.18 11.57
C ARG A 295 0.65 4.91 12.51
N LYS A 296 1.12 5.88 13.29
CA LYS A 296 0.26 6.73 14.12
C LYS A 296 -0.70 7.57 13.28
N ARG A 297 -0.23 8.17 12.18
CA ARG A 297 -1.02 8.99 11.26
C ARG A 297 -2.17 8.18 10.64
N LEU A 298 -1.91 6.95 10.23
CA LEU A 298 -2.91 6.02 9.68
C LEU A 298 -3.89 5.52 10.75
N ALA A 299 -3.43 5.35 11.99
CA ALA A 299 -4.29 4.96 13.12
C ALA A 299 -5.31 6.04 13.52
N LYS A 300 -5.05 7.32 13.19
CA LYS A 300 -6.03 8.41 13.40
C LYS A 300 -7.29 8.27 12.53
N ARG A 301 -7.23 7.48 11.44
CA ARG A 301 -8.32 7.31 10.47
C ARG A 301 -8.93 8.63 9.99
N LYS A 302 -8.07 9.61 9.74
CA LYS A 302 -8.42 10.93 9.18
C LYS A 302 -7.84 11.07 7.79
N GLY A 303 -8.49 11.86 6.95
CA GLY A 303 -7.91 12.29 5.68
C GLY A 303 -6.94 13.44 5.83
N THR A 304 -6.63 14.07 4.72
CA THR A 304 -5.71 15.22 4.58
C THR A 304 -6.44 16.55 4.82
N PRO A 305 -5.73 17.69 4.88
CA PRO A 305 -6.36 19.01 4.94
C PRO A 305 -7.42 19.27 3.86
N MET A 306 -7.16 18.91 2.59
CA MET A 306 -8.10 19.09 1.47
C MET A 306 -9.24 18.07 1.46
N ARG A 307 -9.02 16.86 2.03
CA ARG A 307 -9.99 15.76 2.07
C ARG A 307 -10.11 15.14 3.46
N PRO A 308 -10.55 15.88 4.50
CA PRO A 308 -10.48 15.44 5.89
C PRO A 308 -11.35 14.21 6.20
N LYS A 309 -12.38 13.97 5.39
CA LYS A 309 -13.31 12.83 5.52
C LYS A 309 -12.86 11.57 4.77
N ASN A 310 -11.88 11.67 3.88
CA ASN A 310 -11.39 10.53 3.10
C ASN A 310 -10.27 9.85 3.89
N VAL A 311 -10.57 8.72 4.53
CA VAL A 311 -9.61 8.02 5.37
C VAL A 311 -8.39 7.60 4.55
N LEU A 312 -7.20 8.08 4.95
CA LEU A 312 -5.94 7.71 4.29
C LEU A 312 -5.66 6.21 4.41
N LYS A 313 -5.33 5.58 3.28
CA LYS A 313 -4.86 4.21 3.15
C LYS A 313 -3.46 4.22 2.53
N ALA A 314 -2.54 3.45 3.09
CA ALA A 314 -1.18 3.37 2.58
C ALA A 314 -0.61 1.95 2.65
N TYR A 315 0.10 1.55 1.59
CA TYR A 315 1.05 0.45 1.63
C TYR A 315 2.44 0.99 1.96
N ILE A 316 3.06 0.42 2.99
CA ILE A 316 4.38 0.83 3.44
C ILE A 316 5.43 0.08 2.60
N PHE A 317 6.36 0.83 2.03
CA PHE A 317 7.50 0.31 1.29
C PHE A 317 8.72 0.23 2.22
N ALA A 318 9.21 -0.96 2.57
CA ALA A 318 8.73 -2.30 2.20
C ALA A 318 8.88 -3.30 3.36
N LEU A 319 8.42 -4.55 3.14
CA LEU A 319 8.48 -5.59 4.16
C LEU A 319 9.92 -5.97 4.50
N PHE A 320 10.78 -6.17 3.50
CA PHE A 320 12.17 -6.57 3.68
C PHE A 320 13.15 -5.58 3.07
N ASN A 321 14.38 -5.59 3.57
CA ASN A 321 15.51 -5.05 2.81
C ASN A 321 15.74 -5.94 1.58
N GLU A 322 15.87 -5.33 0.42
CA GLU A 322 15.97 -6.03 -0.87
C GLU A 322 17.40 -5.87 -1.42
N ASP A 323 18.29 -6.79 -1.09
CA ASP A 323 19.73 -6.67 -1.31
C ASP A 323 20.17 -6.63 -2.79
N SER A 324 19.30 -7.15 -3.66
CA SER A 324 19.52 -7.25 -5.10
C SER A 324 18.91 -6.09 -5.88
N LYS A 325 18.27 -5.11 -5.22
CA LYS A 325 17.78 -3.91 -5.90
C LYS A 325 18.94 -3.12 -6.54
N PRO A 326 18.79 -2.67 -7.81
CA PRO A 326 19.77 -1.78 -8.42
C PRO A 326 19.66 -0.36 -7.85
N GLY A 327 20.65 0.47 -8.15
CA GLY A 327 20.65 1.89 -7.77
C GLY A 327 21.39 2.19 -6.48
N GLN A 328 20.96 3.24 -5.78
CA GLN A 328 21.60 3.75 -4.58
C GLN A 328 21.43 2.79 -3.40
N MET A 329 22.29 2.90 -2.39
CA MET A 329 22.22 2.06 -1.20
C MET A 329 20.87 2.17 -0.48
N SER A 330 20.19 3.31 -0.56
CA SER A 330 18.83 3.49 -0.01
C SER A 330 17.83 2.46 -0.53
N GLU A 331 17.89 2.13 -1.83
CA GLU A 331 16.99 1.17 -2.49
C GLU A 331 17.04 -0.21 -1.82
N LYS A 332 18.18 -0.59 -1.26
CA LYS A 332 18.37 -1.88 -0.58
C LYS A 332 17.90 -1.88 0.87
N ASN A 333 17.52 -0.73 1.45
CA ASN A 333 17.40 -0.54 2.89
C ASN A 333 16.07 0.08 3.36
N TYR A 334 14.97 -0.10 2.61
CA TYR A 334 13.61 0.33 3.00
C TYR A 334 12.88 -0.62 3.95
N GLY A 335 13.40 -1.82 4.17
CA GLY A 335 12.73 -2.90 4.89
C GLY A 335 12.40 -2.59 6.34
N LEU A 336 11.15 -2.84 6.73
CA LEU A 336 10.75 -2.89 8.15
C LEU A 336 11.35 -4.10 8.87
N PHE A 337 11.68 -5.15 8.11
CA PHE A 337 12.36 -6.34 8.56
C PHE A 337 13.65 -6.55 7.76
N LYS A 338 14.65 -7.15 8.41
CA LYS A 338 15.86 -7.65 7.77
C LYS A 338 15.57 -8.97 7.07
N ALA A 339 16.53 -9.43 6.25
CA ALA A 339 16.42 -10.68 5.51
C ALA A 339 16.17 -11.93 6.38
N ASP A 340 16.64 -11.91 7.63
CA ASP A 340 16.41 -12.98 8.62
C ASP A 340 15.00 -12.94 9.26
N GLY A 341 14.19 -11.91 8.96
CA GLY A 341 12.86 -11.71 9.55
C GLY A 341 12.87 -11.04 10.93
N ASN A 342 14.03 -10.58 11.42
CA ASN A 342 14.11 -9.69 12.57
C ASN A 342 13.70 -8.27 12.17
N VAL A 343 13.17 -7.50 13.13
CA VAL A 343 12.82 -6.09 12.89
C VAL A 343 14.08 -5.27 12.58
N SER A 344 14.01 -4.40 11.57
CA SER A 344 15.10 -3.49 11.23
C SER A 344 15.27 -2.42 12.31
N TYR A 345 14.15 -1.93 12.85
CA TYR A 345 14.07 -0.94 13.91
C TYR A 345 12.68 -1.03 14.58
N ASP A 346 12.59 -0.70 15.87
CA ASP A 346 11.35 -0.90 16.64
C ASP A 346 10.28 0.15 16.34
N ILE A 347 9.23 -0.26 15.63
CA ILE A 347 7.98 0.48 15.39
C ILE A 347 6.74 -0.25 15.96
N GLY A 348 6.96 -1.16 16.91
CA GLY A 348 5.89 -1.96 17.53
C GLY A 348 5.47 -3.19 16.72
N PHE A 349 6.37 -3.74 15.88
CA PHE A 349 6.22 -5.07 15.28
C PHE A 349 7.09 -6.09 16.00
N ARG A 350 6.83 -7.37 15.78
CA ARG A 350 7.61 -8.50 16.30
C ARG A 350 8.19 -9.29 15.13
N GLY A 351 9.44 -9.72 15.25
CA GLY A 351 10.10 -10.55 14.23
C GLY A 351 9.65 -12.02 14.29
N LEU A 352 10.16 -12.83 13.37
CA LEU A 352 9.86 -14.28 13.32
C LEU A 352 10.30 -15.03 14.60
N ASP A 353 11.47 -14.70 15.13
CA ASP A 353 12.11 -15.43 16.24
C ASP A 353 11.57 -15.07 17.64
N ASP A 354 10.83 -13.97 17.78
CA ASP A 354 10.21 -13.55 19.05
C ASP A 354 9.16 -14.55 19.56
N SER A 355 8.64 -15.40 18.68
CA SER A 355 7.71 -16.50 19.01
C SER A 355 8.33 -17.46 20.04
N SER A 356 9.64 -17.72 19.95
CA SER A 356 10.38 -18.63 20.82
C SER A 356 10.80 -17.97 22.14
N ALA A 357 11.11 -16.67 22.11
CA ALA A 357 11.48 -15.88 23.28
C ALA A 357 10.30 -15.66 24.24
N VAL A 358 9.07 -15.56 23.73
CA VAL A 358 7.86 -15.48 24.57
C VAL A 358 7.57 -16.81 25.26
N VAL A 359 7.81 -17.95 24.60
CA VAL A 359 7.68 -19.28 25.23
C VAL A 359 8.75 -19.44 26.30
N SER A 360 10.01 -19.11 26.01
CA SER A 360 11.11 -19.21 26.96
C SER A 360 10.91 -18.30 28.19
N SER A 361 10.47 -17.05 28.00
CA SER A 361 10.18 -16.12 29.10
C SER A 361 8.96 -16.53 29.93
N ARG A 362 7.90 -17.08 29.31
CA ARG A 362 6.75 -17.67 30.04
C ARG A 362 7.16 -18.91 30.85
N VAL A 363 7.97 -19.79 30.27
CA VAL A 363 8.50 -20.99 30.96
C VAL A 363 9.42 -20.59 32.12
N LEU A 364 10.29 -19.58 31.93
CA LEU A 364 11.15 -19.02 32.99
C LEU A 364 10.33 -18.36 34.10
N SER A 365 9.27 -17.61 33.76
CA SER A 365 8.34 -17.00 34.72
C SER A 365 7.59 -18.06 35.53
N LEU A 366 7.06 -19.10 34.88
CA LEU A 366 6.39 -20.23 35.54
C LEU A 366 7.34 -21.01 36.46
N LYS A 367 8.59 -21.25 36.03
CA LYS A 367 9.63 -21.89 36.86
C LYS A 367 10.00 -21.03 38.08
N LYS A 368 10.12 -19.70 37.93
CA LYS A 368 10.35 -18.77 39.05
C LYS A 368 9.18 -18.76 40.04
N ARG A 369 7.93 -18.80 39.56
CA ARG A 369 6.72 -18.84 40.41
C ARG A 369 6.61 -20.15 41.19
N LYS A 370 6.89 -21.31 40.55
CA LYS A 370 6.97 -22.61 41.25
C LYS A 370 8.06 -22.63 42.33
N ARG A 371 9.27 -22.11 42.05
CA ARG A 371 10.36 -22.04 43.04
C ARG A 371 10.02 -21.16 44.26
N LYS A 372 9.32 -20.04 44.07
CA LYS A 372 8.85 -19.20 45.19
C LYS A 372 7.82 -19.93 46.06
N ASN A 373 6.87 -20.64 45.46
CA ASN A 373 5.84 -21.38 46.23
C ASN A 373 6.43 -22.55 47.03
N ILE A 374 7.44 -23.26 46.50
CA ILE A 374 8.13 -24.33 47.23
C ILE A 374 8.87 -23.77 48.45
N LYS A 375 9.61 -22.66 48.29
CA LYS A 375 10.30 -21.99 49.41
C LYS A 375 9.34 -21.46 50.48
N HIS A 376 8.12 -21.06 50.10
CA HIS A 376 7.13 -20.59 51.06
C HIS A 376 6.53 -21.75 51.87
N LYS A 377 6.33 -22.92 51.23
CA LYS A 377 5.80 -24.13 51.88
C LYS A 377 6.81 -24.75 52.86
N THR A 378 8.10 -24.77 52.52
CA THR A 378 9.14 -25.30 53.43
C THR A 378 9.40 -24.40 54.64
N LYS A 379 9.25 -23.07 54.52
CA LYS A 379 9.30 -22.15 55.68
C LYS A 379 8.08 -22.26 56.60
N SER A 380 6.95 -22.74 56.09
CA SER A 380 5.74 -22.96 56.89
C SER A 380 5.80 -24.23 57.74
N ILE A 381 6.54 -25.25 57.29
CA ILE A 381 6.67 -26.54 57.98
C ILE A 381 7.74 -26.48 59.08
N ALA A 382 8.74 -25.59 58.94
CA ALA A 382 9.79 -25.39 59.95
C ALA A 382 9.39 -24.46 61.12
N LYS A 383 8.11 -24.07 61.22
CA LYS A 383 7.56 -23.21 62.28
C LYS A 383 6.31 -23.80 62.96
N GLY A 384 6.04 -25.08 62.74
CA GLY A 384 4.95 -25.82 63.39
C GLY A 384 5.46 -26.63 64.56
#